data_AF-A0A7X3SLW9-F1
#
_entry.id   AF-A0A7X3SLW9-F1
#
_cell.length_a   1.000
_cell.length_b   1.000
_cell.length_c   1.000
_cell.angle_alpha   90.00
_cell.angle_beta   90.00
_cell.angle_gamma   90.00
#
_symmetry.space_group_name_H-M   'P 1'
#
loop_
_entity.id
_entity.type
_entity.pdbx_description
1 polymer ?
#
loop_
_entity_poly.entity_id
_entity_poly.type
_entity_poly.pdbx_seq_one_letter_code
_entity_poly.pdbx_strand_id
1 'polypeptide(L)'
;MQRTFSHIKGLDNIVGMRLLEHYEQMQYLIGDIETVAEARYICKNTGFFQGEKDIQIVREQILDKNEDWKKLKEAFGFSEEFIRDNEARIKEFIYKDGAYIMGTYLRNVPEKKEALRRLVYAELMGRFRELKYFRDDLAVELDYPILDSSRNRWMENIQEKSDRLHVWEEDGLLPVMQMGQVPEATCLSYVDGVYKQCLLACHDANKKVIYLSLDGKIVLRAAIRLTKGIYGSIKKDSSLPKLEFADLSAPVFRQDEKQKEEVKQKEELILFLETAYMSKLPQDMAGPAIELILRLMKKKARLMGYGLRPACFIRNGGQRIWCVWEYPCLSPGQKPVSSILTA
;
A
#
# COMPACT_ATOMS: atom_id res chain seq x y z
N MET A 1 -9.64 7.80 30.74
CA MET A 1 -9.79 7.02 29.49
C MET A 1 -8.52 7.05 28.64
N GLN A 2 -8.02 8.22 28.20
CA GLN A 2 -6.84 8.30 27.32
C GLN A 2 -5.54 7.75 27.91
N ARG A 3 -5.24 7.95 29.21
CA ARG A 3 -3.95 7.52 29.79
C ARG A 3 -3.79 6.01 29.96
N THR A 4 -4.87 5.29 30.26
CA THR A 4 -4.80 3.85 30.57
C THR A 4 -4.50 3.00 29.35
N PHE A 5 -4.88 3.45 28.15
CA PHE A 5 -4.69 2.70 26.91
C PHE A 5 -3.78 3.41 25.91
N SER A 6 -3.22 4.58 26.25
CA SER A 6 -2.42 5.39 25.32
C SER A 6 -1.13 4.70 24.85
N HIS A 7 -0.64 3.71 25.62
CA HIS A 7 0.55 2.94 25.26
C HIS A 7 0.27 1.90 24.18
N ILE A 8 -0.99 1.49 23.98
CA ILE A 8 -1.37 0.47 23.01
C ILE A 8 -1.27 1.05 21.60
N LYS A 9 -0.32 0.55 20.81
CA LYS A 9 -0.05 1.03 19.46
C LYS A 9 -1.20 0.70 18.51
N GLY A 10 -1.66 1.72 17.78
CA GLY A 10 -2.69 1.58 16.75
C GLY A 10 -4.08 1.26 17.28
N LEU A 11 -4.35 1.48 18.58
CA LEU A 11 -5.65 1.19 19.18
C LEU A 11 -6.77 1.95 18.46
N ASP A 12 -7.70 1.18 17.89
CA ASP A 12 -8.92 1.71 17.28
C ASP A 12 -10.05 1.84 18.32
N ASN A 13 -11.03 2.68 18.02
CA ASN A 13 -12.13 2.96 18.96
C ASN A 13 -12.96 1.70 19.28
N ILE A 14 -13.09 0.76 18.34
CA ILE A 14 -13.90 -0.45 18.54
C ILE A 14 -13.22 -1.37 19.55
N VAL A 15 -11.92 -1.61 19.39
CA VAL A 15 -11.14 -2.41 20.34
C VAL A 15 -11.01 -1.69 21.68
N GLY A 16 -10.81 -0.37 21.67
CA GLY A 16 -10.79 0.43 22.90
C GLY A 16 -12.09 0.33 23.71
N MET A 17 -13.25 0.36 23.05
CA MET A 17 -14.54 0.15 23.72
C MET A 17 -14.68 -1.27 24.27
N ARG A 18 -14.23 -2.30 23.55
CA ARG A 18 -14.26 -3.68 24.06
C ARG A 18 -13.35 -3.90 25.27
N LEU A 19 -12.18 -3.25 25.31
CA LEU A 19 -11.31 -3.27 26.49
C LEU A 19 -12.00 -2.62 27.70
N LEU A 20 -12.82 -1.60 27.49
CA LEU A 20 -13.62 -0.98 28.56
C LEU A 20 -14.77 -1.89 29.01
N GLU A 21 -15.50 -2.49 28.07
CA GLU A 21 -16.59 -3.44 28.35
C GLU A 21 -16.10 -4.63 29.18
N HIS A 22 -14.86 -5.06 28.97
CA HIS A 22 -14.24 -6.19 29.67
C HIS A 22 -13.15 -5.78 30.68
N TYR A 23 -13.17 -4.53 31.15
CA TYR A 23 -12.09 -3.97 31.96
C TYR A 23 -11.88 -4.76 33.25
N GLU A 24 -12.94 -5.05 34.00
CA GLU A 24 -12.84 -5.74 35.29
C GLU A 24 -12.22 -7.15 35.16
N GLN A 25 -12.51 -7.85 34.06
CA GLN A 25 -12.02 -9.20 33.81
C GLN A 25 -10.55 -9.22 33.36
N MET A 26 -10.04 -8.10 32.81
CA MET A 26 -8.76 -8.04 32.08
C MET A 26 -7.78 -7.00 32.61
N GLN A 27 -8.16 -6.21 33.62
CA GLN A 27 -7.37 -5.08 34.13
C GLN A 27 -5.90 -5.43 34.43
N TYR A 28 -5.62 -6.67 34.83
CA TYR A 28 -4.27 -7.13 35.15
C TYR A 28 -3.37 -7.24 33.91
N LEU A 29 -3.94 -7.51 32.73
CA LEU A 29 -3.19 -7.67 31.48
C LEU A 29 -3.01 -6.35 30.74
N ILE A 30 -3.92 -5.38 30.92
CA ILE A 30 -3.99 -4.14 30.13
C ILE A 30 -2.67 -3.36 30.13
N GLY A 31 -1.95 -3.35 31.25
CA GLY A 31 -0.68 -2.65 31.38
C GLY A 31 0.40 -3.16 30.42
N ASP A 32 0.35 -4.45 30.08
CA ASP A 32 1.37 -5.13 29.28
C ASP A 32 0.97 -5.30 27.80
N ILE A 33 -0.25 -4.90 27.43
CA ILE A 33 -0.71 -4.94 26.04
C ILE A 33 0.05 -3.89 25.23
N GLU A 34 0.70 -4.32 24.14
CA GLU A 34 1.52 -3.42 23.33
C GLU A 34 0.82 -2.94 22.06
N THR A 35 -0.09 -3.76 21.50
CA THR A 35 -0.66 -3.52 20.18
C THR A 35 -2.17 -3.77 20.13
N VAL A 36 -2.84 -3.14 19.16
CA VAL A 36 -4.25 -3.38 18.89
C VAL A 36 -4.55 -4.84 18.52
N ALA A 37 -3.61 -5.55 17.90
CA ALA A 37 -3.77 -6.97 17.54
C ALA A 37 -3.90 -7.84 18.79
N GLU A 38 -3.01 -7.62 19.76
CA GLU A 38 -3.01 -8.31 21.05
C GLU A 38 -4.28 -7.97 21.85
N ALA A 39 -4.63 -6.68 21.93
CA ALA A 39 -5.89 -6.24 22.54
C ALA A 39 -7.11 -6.94 21.90
N ARG A 40 -7.17 -7.00 20.56
CA ARG A 40 -8.26 -7.64 19.82
C ARG A 40 -8.34 -9.14 20.12
N TYR A 41 -7.19 -9.81 20.17
CA TYR A 41 -7.11 -11.23 20.49
C TYR A 41 -7.61 -11.52 21.92
N ILE A 42 -7.16 -10.73 22.90
CA ILE A 42 -7.58 -10.84 24.30
C ILE A 42 -9.09 -10.60 24.41
N CYS A 43 -9.61 -9.50 23.86
CA CYS A 43 -11.04 -9.17 23.90
C CYS A 43 -11.95 -10.22 23.24
N LYS A 44 -11.46 -10.98 22.25
CA LYS A 44 -12.23 -12.07 21.63
C LYS A 44 -12.23 -13.35 22.46
N ASN A 45 -11.28 -13.50 23.39
CA ASN A 45 -11.06 -14.70 24.19
C ASN A 45 -11.25 -14.43 25.68
N THR A 46 -12.14 -13.50 26.03
CA THR A 46 -12.39 -13.07 27.41
C THR A 46 -12.66 -14.22 28.36
N GLY A 47 -13.44 -15.21 27.93
CA GLY A 47 -13.75 -16.39 28.75
C GLY A 47 -12.55 -17.29 29.06
N PHE A 48 -11.49 -17.26 28.25
CA PHE A 48 -10.28 -18.06 28.48
C PHE A 48 -9.26 -17.35 29.37
N PHE A 49 -9.20 -16.02 29.29
CA PHE A 49 -8.19 -15.20 29.99
C PHE A 49 -8.76 -14.45 31.21
N GLN A 50 -9.97 -14.77 31.64
CA GLN A 50 -10.59 -14.13 32.79
C GLN A 50 -9.73 -14.35 34.05
N GLY A 51 -9.23 -13.25 34.63
CA GLY A 51 -8.39 -13.30 35.82
C GLY A 51 -6.95 -13.74 35.58
N GLU A 52 -6.53 -13.96 34.32
CA GLU A 52 -5.12 -14.14 33.97
C GLU A 52 -4.34 -12.86 34.27
N LYS A 53 -3.11 -13.03 34.75
CA LYS A 53 -2.22 -11.95 35.17
C LYS A 53 -0.91 -11.93 34.37
N ASP A 54 -0.55 -13.05 33.74
CA ASP A 54 0.66 -13.13 32.94
C ASP A 54 0.34 -13.04 31.44
N ILE A 55 0.75 -11.92 30.84
CA ILE A 55 0.61 -11.68 29.40
C ILE A 55 1.37 -12.72 28.57
N GLN A 56 2.42 -13.36 29.11
CA GLN A 56 3.19 -14.36 28.37
C GLN A 56 2.38 -15.63 28.14
N ILE A 57 1.54 -16.05 29.10
CA ILE A 57 0.63 -17.18 28.95
C ILE A 57 -0.34 -16.92 27.79
N VAL A 58 -0.86 -15.70 27.69
CA VAL A 58 -1.73 -15.26 26.59
C VAL A 58 -1.00 -15.36 25.25
N ARG A 59 0.26 -14.88 25.20
CA ARG A 59 1.10 -14.89 23.99
C ARG A 59 1.44 -16.30 23.53
N GLU A 60 1.74 -17.21 24.44
CA GLU A 60 2.05 -18.61 24.11
C GLU A 60 0.86 -19.35 23.50
N GLN A 61 -0.36 -19.04 23.97
CA GLN A 61 -1.60 -19.67 23.52
C GLN A 61 -2.18 -19.07 22.22
N ILE A 62 -1.45 -18.14 21.58
CA ILE A 62 -1.98 -17.39 20.44
C ILE A 62 -2.35 -18.29 19.25
N LEU A 63 -1.57 -19.34 18.96
CA LEU A 63 -1.89 -20.26 17.87
C LEU A 63 -3.15 -21.10 18.17
N ASP A 64 -3.28 -21.54 19.41
CA ASP A 64 -4.32 -22.51 19.80
C ASP A 64 -5.66 -21.87 20.13
N LYS A 65 -5.66 -20.59 20.53
CA LYS A 65 -6.88 -19.90 20.99
C LYS A 65 -7.30 -18.76 20.06
N ASN A 66 -6.48 -18.32 19.10
CA ASN A 66 -6.88 -17.24 18.20
C ASN A 66 -7.95 -17.70 17.20
N GLU A 67 -9.19 -17.23 17.40
CA GLU A 67 -10.31 -17.58 16.52
C GLU A 67 -10.16 -17.11 15.08
N ASP A 68 -9.58 -15.92 14.86
CA ASP A 68 -9.39 -15.40 13.50
C ASP A 68 -8.40 -16.30 12.75
N TRP A 69 -7.34 -16.76 13.44
CA TRP A 69 -6.39 -17.72 12.88
C TRP A 69 -7.05 -19.06 12.58
N LYS A 70 -7.84 -19.63 13.50
CA LYS A 70 -8.56 -20.90 13.27
C LYS A 70 -9.46 -20.84 12.04
N LYS A 71 -10.25 -19.77 11.93
CA LYS A 71 -11.14 -19.54 10.78
C LYS A 71 -10.33 -19.41 9.48
N LEU A 72 -9.20 -18.72 9.52
CA LEU A 72 -8.32 -18.56 8.36
C LEU A 72 -7.65 -19.88 7.95
N LYS A 73 -7.15 -20.65 8.92
CA LYS A 73 -6.58 -21.99 8.76
C LYS A 73 -7.57 -22.92 8.06
N GLU A 74 -8.81 -22.95 8.53
CA GLU A 74 -9.88 -23.75 7.94
C GLU A 74 -10.22 -23.26 6.53
N ALA A 75 -10.44 -21.96 6.35
CA ALA A 75 -10.82 -21.38 5.07
C ALA A 75 -9.80 -21.66 3.95
N PHE A 76 -8.50 -21.70 4.29
CA PHE A 76 -7.41 -21.93 3.34
C PHE A 76 -6.90 -23.36 3.31
N GLY A 77 -7.35 -24.24 4.21
CA GLY A 77 -6.95 -25.64 4.25
C GLY A 77 -5.47 -25.84 4.55
N PHE A 78 -4.90 -25.08 5.49
CA PHE A 78 -3.51 -25.29 5.91
C PHE A 78 -3.36 -26.63 6.65
N SER A 79 -2.44 -27.47 6.19
CA SER A 79 -2.13 -28.75 6.85
C SER A 79 -1.39 -28.53 8.17
N GLU A 80 -1.48 -29.50 9.09
CA GLU A 80 -0.72 -29.43 10.35
C GLU A 80 0.80 -29.43 10.12
N GLU A 81 1.27 -30.14 9.08
CA GLU A 81 2.67 -30.11 8.66
C GLU A 81 3.10 -28.70 8.26
N PHE A 82 2.31 -28.03 7.41
CA PHE A 82 2.59 -26.65 7.01
C PHE A 82 2.64 -25.70 8.21
N ILE A 83 1.74 -25.88 9.19
CA ILE A 83 1.69 -25.03 10.38
C ILE A 83 2.92 -25.25 11.25
N ARG A 84 3.32 -26.50 11.47
CA ARG A 84 4.52 -26.84 12.24
C ARG A 84 5.78 -26.28 11.57
N ASP A 85 5.90 -26.42 10.25
CA ASP A 85 7.09 -25.98 9.52
C ASP A 85 7.22 -24.45 9.45
N ASN A 86 6.10 -23.72 9.61
CA ASN A 86 6.06 -22.25 9.50
C ASN A 86 5.60 -21.56 10.80
N GLU A 87 5.66 -22.25 11.94
CA GLU A 87 5.04 -21.83 13.21
C GLU A 87 5.44 -20.41 13.63
N ALA A 88 6.75 -20.11 13.61
CA ALA A 88 7.28 -18.81 14.02
C ALA A 88 6.74 -17.66 13.15
N ARG A 89 6.63 -17.87 11.84
CA ARG A 89 6.10 -16.87 10.91
C ARG A 89 4.59 -16.70 11.06
N ILE A 90 3.87 -17.79 11.33
CA ILE A 90 2.44 -17.73 11.62
C ILE A 90 2.19 -16.91 12.90
N LYS A 91 2.97 -17.15 13.96
CA LYS A 91 2.91 -16.34 15.19
C LYS A 91 3.14 -14.86 14.88
N GLU A 92 4.21 -14.52 14.16
CA GLU A 92 4.50 -13.13 13.76
C GLU A 92 3.37 -12.50 12.93
N PHE A 93 2.82 -13.26 11.98
CA PHE A 93 1.70 -12.82 11.15
C PHE A 93 0.45 -12.51 12.01
N ILE A 94 0.15 -13.34 13.01
CA ILE A 94 -0.98 -13.10 13.92
C ILE A 94 -0.69 -11.88 14.83
N TYR A 95 0.52 -11.74 15.38
CA TYR A 95 0.90 -10.58 16.20
C TYR A 95 0.80 -9.25 15.45
N LYS A 96 0.94 -9.26 14.12
CA LYS A 96 0.74 -8.08 13.26
C LYS A 96 -0.71 -7.91 12.79
N ASP A 97 -1.69 -8.52 13.47
CA ASP A 97 -3.13 -8.52 13.16
C ASP A 97 -3.48 -9.21 11.82
N GLY A 98 -2.56 -9.98 11.24
CA GLY A 98 -2.72 -10.55 9.90
C GLY A 98 -3.92 -11.48 9.78
N ALA A 99 -4.17 -12.32 10.79
CA ALA A 99 -5.32 -13.21 10.80
C ALA A 99 -6.65 -12.44 10.75
N TYR A 100 -6.77 -11.37 11.53
CA TYR A 100 -7.95 -10.51 11.53
C TYR A 100 -8.12 -9.76 10.21
N ILE A 101 -7.04 -9.17 9.67
CA ILE A 101 -7.06 -8.40 8.43
C ILE A 101 -7.51 -9.29 7.27
N MET A 102 -6.86 -10.44 7.08
CA MET A 102 -7.18 -11.35 5.97
C MET A 102 -8.56 -11.99 6.15
N GLY A 103 -8.90 -12.41 7.37
CA GLY A 103 -10.23 -12.97 7.66
C GLY A 103 -11.35 -11.97 7.41
N THR A 104 -11.14 -10.70 7.78
CA THR A 104 -12.12 -9.63 7.53
C THR A 104 -12.25 -9.33 6.05
N TYR A 105 -11.14 -9.21 5.32
CA TYR A 105 -11.17 -9.05 3.88
C TYR A 105 -11.88 -10.22 3.18
N LEU A 106 -11.55 -11.47 3.54
CA LEU A 106 -12.13 -12.66 2.94
C LEU A 106 -13.65 -12.75 3.14
N ARG A 107 -14.16 -12.40 4.34
CA ARG A 107 -15.60 -12.35 4.60
C ARG A 107 -16.31 -11.34 3.70
N ASN A 108 -15.65 -10.22 3.42
CA ASN A 108 -16.21 -9.13 2.64
C ASN A 108 -16.03 -9.31 1.12
N VAL A 109 -15.06 -10.12 0.69
CA VAL A 109 -14.68 -10.33 -0.72
C VAL A 109 -14.39 -11.83 -0.98
N PRO A 110 -15.38 -12.72 -0.79
CA PRO A 110 -15.18 -14.17 -0.86
C PRO A 110 -14.74 -14.66 -2.25
N GLU A 111 -15.08 -13.94 -3.31
CA GLU A 111 -14.70 -14.26 -4.69
C GLU A 111 -13.19 -14.14 -4.94
N LYS A 112 -12.44 -13.42 -4.08
CA LYS A 112 -10.98 -13.30 -4.15
C LYS A 112 -10.23 -14.33 -3.30
N LYS A 113 -10.93 -15.35 -2.77
CA LYS A 113 -10.38 -16.37 -1.87
C LYS A 113 -9.05 -16.96 -2.34
N GLU A 114 -8.96 -17.46 -3.57
CA GLU A 114 -7.75 -18.13 -4.05
C GLU A 114 -6.57 -17.18 -4.25
N ALA A 115 -6.82 -15.94 -4.69
CA ALA A 115 -5.77 -14.93 -4.78
C ALA A 115 -5.24 -14.57 -3.39
N LEU A 116 -6.13 -14.34 -2.43
CA LEU A 116 -5.76 -14.08 -1.03
C LEU A 116 -5.01 -15.25 -0.40
N ARG A 117 -5.47 -16.49 -0.65
CA ARG A 117 -4.83 -17.71 -0.16
C ARG A 117 -3.37 -17.78 -0.61
N ARG A 118 -3.08 -17.51 -1.89
CA ARG A 118 -1.70 -17.52 -2.42
C ARG A 118 -0.81 -16.46 -1.76
N LEU A 119 -1.34 -15.26 -1.56
CA LEU A 119 -0.61 -14.18 -0.88
C LEU A 119 -0.28 -14.55 0.57
N VAL A 120 -1.27 -15.04 1.32
CA VAL A 120 -1.07 -15.47 2.71
C VAL A 120 -0.12 -16.66 2.78
N TYR A 121 -0.25 -17.65 1.90
CA TYR A 121 0.66 -18.80 1.86
C TYR A 121 2.11 -18.35 1.65
N ALA A 122 2.37 -17.45 0.70
CA ALA A 122 3.70 -16.93 0.44
C ALA A 122 4.26 -16.10 1.61
N GLU A 123 3.42 -15.30 2.28
CA GLU A 123 3.81 -14.57 3.50
C GLU A 123 4.22 -15.54 4.63
N LEU A 124 3.40 -16.56 4.89
CA LEU A 124 3.66 -17.55 5.94
C LEU A 124 4.89 -18.40 5.65
N MET A 125 5.25 -18.63 4.38
CA MET A 125 6.51 -19.28 4.00
C MET A 125 7.73 -18.32 4.02
N GLY A 126 7.52 -17.01 4.18
CA GLY A 126 8.59 -16.02 4.03
C GLY A 126 9.05 -15.80 2.59
N ARG A 127 8.23 -16.20 1.60
CA ARG A 127 8.49 -16.11 0.15
C ARG A 127 7.60 -15.08 -0.54
N PHE A 128 6.99 -14.17 0.21
CA PHE A 128 6.09 -13.16 -0.34
C PHE A 128 6.74 -12.31 -1.43
N ARG A 129 8.00 -11.91 -1.22
CA ARG A 129 8.76 -11.11 -2.20
C ARG A 129 8.99 -11.86 -3.51
N GLU A 130 9.21 -13.17 -3.45
CA GLU A 130 9.33 -14.02 -4.65
C GLU A 130 8.01 -14.12 -5.41
N LEU A 131 6.88 -14.19 -4.70
CA LEU A 131 5.55 -14.16 -5.31
C LEU A 131 5.26 -12.81 -5.96
N LYS A 132 5.58 -11.69 -5.29
CA LYS A 132 5.30 -10.33 -5.79
C LYS A 132 6.08 -10.01 -7.07
N TYR A 133 7.33 -10.45 -7.16
CA TYR A 133 8.21 -10.15 -8.29
C TYR A 133 8.55 -11.40 -9.10
N PHE A 134 7.56 -12.29 -9.26
CA PHE A 134 7.75 -13.59 -9.89
C PHE A 134 8.14 -13.42 -11.37
N ARG A 135 9.17 -14.16 -11.81
CA ARG A 135 9.64 -14.22 -13.20
C ARG A 135 9.77 -12.86 -13.89
N ASP A 136 8.90 -12.52 -14.82
CA ASP A 136 8.94 -11.27 -15.58
C ASP A 136 7.67 -10.44 -15.37
N ASP A 137 6.94 -10.69 -14.28
CA ASP A 137 5.66 -10.03 -13.98
C ASP A 137 5.79 -8.50 -14.07
N LEU A 138 6.90 -7.93 -13.58
CA LEU A 138 7.14 -6.49 -13.70
C LEU A 138 7.22 -6.02 -15.16
N ALA A 139 7.94 -6.74 -16.02
CA ALA A 139 8.08 -6.37 -17.43
C ALA A 139 6.76 -6.56 -18.19
N VAL A 140 6.01 -7.62 -17.86
CA VAL A 140 4.69 -7.93 -18.40
C VAL A 140 3.67 -6.87 -18.00
N GLU A 141 3.63 -6.49 -16.73
CA GLU A 141 2.72 -5.45 -16.22
C GLU A 141 3.03 -4.05 -16.76
N LEU A 142 4.30 -3.78 -17.07
CA LEU A 142 4.73 -2.53 -17.70
C LEU A 142 4.52 -2.52 -19.22
N ASP A 143 4.44 -3.69 -19.84
CA ASP A 143 4.58 -3.86 -21.30
C ASP A 143 5.82 -3.08 -21.81
N TYR A 144 6.93 -3.23 -21.09
CA TYR A 144 8.18 -2.48 -21.32
C TYR A 144 9.41 -3.30 -20.91
N PRO A 145 10.45 -3.39 -21.76
CA PRO A 145 11.68 -4.08 -21.40
C PRO A 145 12.45 -3.28 -20.33
N ILE A 146 12.57 -3.84 -19.13
CA ILE A 146 13.33 -3.24 -18.02
C ILE A 146 14.68 -3.94 -17.86
N LEU A 147 15.74 -3.16 -17.62
CA LEU A 147 17.06 -3.71 -17.31
C LEU A 147 17.04 -4.35 -15.92
N ASP A 148 17.77 -5.45 -15.74
CA ASP A 148 17.86 -6.14 -14.44
C ASP A 148 18.35 -5.23 -13.31
N SER A 149 19.30 -4.32 -13.60
CA SER A 149 19.77 -3.32 -12.65
C SER A 149 18.63 -2.41 -12.16
N SER A 150 17.83 -1.86 -13.08
CA SER A 150 16.69 -1.01 -12.76
C SER A 150 15.57 -1.78 -12.06
N ARG A 151 15.33 -3.04 -12.47
CA ARG A 151 14.40 -3.96 -11.83
C ARG A 151 14.78 -4.23 -10.38
N ASN A 152 16.04 -4.56 -10.10
CA ASN A 152 16.52 -4.81 -8.74
C ASN A 152 16.37 -3.55 -7.87
N ARG A 153 16.68 -2.37 -8.41
CA ARG A 153 16.47 -1.08 -7.73
C ARG A 153 15.00 -0.77 -7.48
N TRP A 154 14.11 -1.17 -8.39
CA TRP A 154 12.67 -1.08 -8.15
C TRP A 154 12.27 -1.96 -6.96
N MET A 155 12.71 -3.21 -6.91
CA MET A 155 12.36 -4.16 -5.84
C MET A 155 12.88 -3.74 -4.45
N GLU A 156 13.97 -3.00 -4.35
CA GLU A 156 14.48 -2.47 -3.07
C GLU A 156 13.55 -1.40 -2.49
N ASN A 157 13.10 -1.53 -1.23
CA ASN A 157 12.39 -0.44 -0.55
C ASN A 157 13.40 0.57 -0.02
N ILE A 158 13.14 1.85 -0.24
CA ILE A 158 13.97 2.93 0.29
C ILE A 158 13.23 3.75 1.34
N GLN A 159 13.98 4.45 2.18
CA GLN A 159 13.45 5.31 3.24
C GLN A 159 14.27 6.58 3.41
N GLU A 160 13.65 7.61 3.96
CA GLU A 160 14.25 8.91 4.24
C GLU A 160 13.69 9.47 5.57
N LYS A 161 14.54 10.15 6.33
CA LYS A 161 14.15 10.83 7.57
C LYS A 161 14.48 12.31 7.49
N SER A 162 13.66 13.14 8.12
CA SER A 162 13.90 14.58 8.28
C SER A 162 13.23 15.03 9.57
N ASP A 163 14.01 15.43 10.56
CA ASP A 163 13.52 15.86 11.87
C ASP A 163 12.57 14.82 12.50
N ARG A 164 11.29 15.19 12.65
CA ARG A 164 10.20 14.37 13.22
C ARG A 164 9.50 13.48 12.19
N LEU A 165 9.86 13.63 10.91
CA LEU A 165 9.26 12.93 9.79
C LEU A 165 10.11 11.74 9.35
N HIS A 166 9.44 10.64 9.02
CA HIS A 166 10.06 9.46 8.43
C HIS A 166 9.16 8.94 7.32
N VAL A 167 9.70 8.82 6.11
CA VAL A 167 9.01 8.29 4.92
C VAL A 167 9.70 7.01 4.45
N TRP A 168 8.93 6.03 4.00
CA TRP A 168 9.46 4.78 3.46
C TRP A 168 8.53 4.11 2.45
N GLU A 169 9.11 3.28 1.58
CA GLU A 169 8.38 2.39 0.68
C GLU A 169 8.00 1.09 1.39
N GLU A 170 6.80 0.59 1.12
CA GLU A 170 6.29 -0.70 1.54
C GLU A 170 5.69 -1.46 0.37
N ASP A 171 5.96 -2.75 0.35
CA ASP A 171 5.41 -3.68 -0.62
C ASP A 171 5.01 -5.03 0.00
N GLY A 172 5.12 -5.18 1.32
CA GLY A 172 4.73 -6.38 2.04
C GLY A 172 3.22 -6.59 2.12
N LEU A 173 2.80 -7.81 2.48
CA LEU A 173 1.39 -8.19 2.53
C LEU A 173 0.56 -7.26 3.44
N LEU A 174 0.93 -7.18 4.72
CA LEU A 174 0.15 -6.45 5.72
C LEU A 174 0.12 -4.94 5.50
N PRO A 175 1.26 -4.25 5.26
CA PRO A 175 1.24 -2.81 5.02
C PRO A 175 0.39 -2.43 3.80
N VAL A 176 0.42 -3.21 2.72
CA VAL A 176 -0.42 -2.94 1.54
C VAL A 176 -1.89 -3.21 1.85
N MET A 177 -2.23 -4.30 2.53
CA MET A 177 -3.62 -4.57 2.94
C MET A 177 -4.18 -3.51 3.89
N GLN A 178 -3.32 -2.90 4.73
CA GLN A 178 -3.70 -1.83 5.65
C GLN A 178 -3.79 -0.46 4.97
N MET A 179 -3.37 -0.31 3.72
CA MET A 179 -3.37 0.99 3.04
C MET A 179 -4.76 1.59 2.91
N GLY A 180 -5.82 0.76 2.95
CA GLY A 180 -7.19 1.25 2.95
C GLY A 180 -7.68 1.80 4.30
N GLN A 181 -6.95 1.54 5.39
CA GLN A 181 -7.32 1.90 6.77
C GLN A 181 -6.42 2.98 7.39
N VAL A 182 -5.13 2.96 7.08
CA VAL A 182 -4.11 3.77 7.77
C VAL A 182 -3.52 4.77 6.78
N PRO A 183 -3.52 6.10 7.02
CA PRO A 183 -3.84 6.75 8.30
C PRO A 183 -5.34 6.96 8.56
N GLU A 184 -6.18 6.84 7.53
CA GLU A 184 -7.65 6.94 7.65
C GLU A 184 -8.37 6.00 6.68
N ALA A 185 -9.58 5.57 7.01
CA ALA A 185 -10.36 4.70 6.16
C ALA A 185 -10.71 5.37 4.82
N THR A 186 -10.50 4.68 3.70
CA THR A 186 -10.98 5.11 2.37
C THR A 186 -11.78 4.02 1.68
N CYS A 187 -12.16 4.26 0.43
CA CYS A 187 -12.82 3.27 -0.41
C CYS A 187 -12.03 1.95 -0.57
N LEU A 188 -10.73 1.90 -0.29
CA LEU A 188 -9.91 0.68 -0.29
C LEU A 188 -9.90 -0.06 1.06
N SER A 189 -10.59 0.46 2.09
CA SER A 189 -10.74 -0.16 3.40
C SER A 189 -11.18 -1.63 3.27
N TYR A 190 -10.39 -2.57 3.80
CA TYR A 190 -10.76 -4.00 3.83
C TYR A 190 -11.96 -4.29 4.75
N VAL A 191 -12.36 -3.33 5.60
CA VAL A 191 -13.48 -3.47 6.53
C VAL A 191 -14.79 -3.10 5.83
N ASP A 192 -14.89 -1.90 5.29
CA ASP A 192 -16.14 -1.30 4.82
C ASP A 192 -15.99 -0.50 3.50
N GLY A 193 -14.79 -0.44 2.91
CA GLY A 193 -14.54 0.29 1.68
C GLY A 193 -15.32 -0.23 0.45
N VAL A 194 -15.87 0.67 -0.36
CA VAL A 194 -16.68 0.35 -1.56
C VAL A 194 -15.86 -0.29 -2.69
N TYR A 195 -14.56 -0.01 -2.74
CA TYR A 195 -13.61 -0.55 -3.73
C TYR A 195 -12.62 -1.54 -3.08
N LYS A 196 -12.99 -2.15 -1.95
CA LYS A 196 -12.15 -3.13 -1.22
C LYS A 196 -11.64 -4.25 -2.14
N GLN A 197 -12.43 -4.72 -3.10
CA GLN A 197 -12.08 -5.73 -4.09
C GLN A 197 -10.86 -5.37 -4.95
N CYS A 198 -10.53 -4.08 -5.05
CA CYS A 198 -9.36 -3.58 -5.78
C CYS A 198 -8.07 -3.64 -4.96
N LEU A 199 -8.15 -3.89 -3.64
CA LEU A 199 -7.00 -3.86 -2.74
C LEU A 199 -5.93 -4.89 -3.13
N LEU A 200 -6.32 -6.08 -3.62
CA LEU A 200 -5.33 -7.07 -4.06
C LEU A 200 -4.54 -6.62 -5.29
N ALA A 201 -5.10 -5.76 -6.14
CA ALA A 201 -4.37 -5.18 -7.27
C ALA A 201 -3.28 -4.18 -6.83
N CYS A 202 -3.21 -3.82 -5.54
CA CYS A 202 -2.09 -3.05 -5.00
C CYS A 202 -0.84 -3.91 -4.77
N HIS A 203 -0.96 -5.24 -4.88
CA HIS A 203 0.18 -6.16 -4.80
C HIS A 203 0.90 -6.39 -6.12
N ASP A 204 0.37 -5.90 -7.25
CA ASP A 204 1.03 -5.95 -8.57
C ASP A 204 2.51 -5.50 -8.48
N ALA A 205 3.37 -6.13 -9.25
CA ALA A 205 4.82 -5.94 -9.20
C ALA A 205 5.21 -4.47 -9.44
N ASN A 206 4.46 -3.76 -10.29
CA ASN A 206 4.68 -2.36 -10.64
C ASN A 206 4.13 -1.34 -9.62
N LYS A 207 3.56 -1.80 -8.50
CA LYS A 207 3.01 -0.92 -7.44
C LYS A 207 3.72 -1.12 -6.11
N LYS A 208 3.82 -0.02 -5.36
CA LYS A 208 4.16 0.01 -3.94
C LYS A 208 3.34 1.05 -3.20
N VAL A 209 3.44 1.04 -1.88
CA VAL A 209 2.85 2.06 -1.00
C VAL A 209 3.97 2.88 -0.38
N ILE A 210 3.76 4.18 -0.26
CA ILE A 210 4.58 5.06 0.56
C ILE A 210 3.81 5.37 1.84
N TYR A 211 4.47 5.20 2.97
CA TYR A 211 4.00 5.69 4.25
C TYR A 211 4.89 6.81 4.75
N LEU A 212 4.28 7.77 5.45
CA LEU A 212 4.99 8.80 6.17
C LEU A 212 4.43 8.92 7.59
N SER A 213 5.35 8.91 8.55
CA SER A 213 5.06 9.08 9.96
C SER A 213 5.56 10.42 10.49
N LEU A 214 4.83 10.96 11.46
CA LEU A 214 5.22 12.09 12.30
C LEU A 214 5.30 11.56 13.74
N ASP A 215 6.49 11.62 14.34
CA ASP A 215 6.79 11.08 15.68
C ASP A 215 6.33 9.62 15.85
N GLY A 216 6.56 8.79 14.82
CA GLY A 216 6.21 7.37 14.83
C GLY A 216 4.73 7.06 14.54
N LYS A 217 3.87 8.07 14.35
CA LYS A 217 2.48 7.88 13.94
C LYS A 217 2.33 8.09 12.44
N ILE A 218 1.77 7.12 11.72
CA ILE A 218 1.47 7.26 10.29
C ILE A 218 0.41 8.35 10.12
N VAL A 219 0.76 9.38 9.36
CA VAL A 219 -0.08 10.57 9.08
C VAL A 219 -0.33 10.76 7.59
N LEU A 220 0.41 10.06 6.74
CA LEU A 220 0.21 10.09 5.29
C LEU A 220 0.48 8.72 4.68
N ARG A 221 -0.31 8.38 3.65
CA ARG A 221 0.03 7.32 2.69
C ARG A 221 -0.13 7.81 1.24
N ALA A 222 0.56 7.16 0.32
CA ALA A 222 0.30 7.27 -1.11
C ALA A 222 0.61 5.94 -1.79
N ALA A 223 0.00 5.66 -2.95
CA ALA A 223 0.46 4.57 -3.80
C ALA A 223 1.45 5.12 -4.83
N ILE A 224 2.47 4.33 -5.16
CA ILE A 224 3.36 4.61 -6.28
C ILE A 224 3.22 3.52 -7.32
N ARG A 225 3.24 3.92 -8.58
CA ARG A 225 3.14 3.03 -9.73
C ARG A 225 4.29 3.32 -10.69
N LEU A 226 5.04 2.29 -11.03
CA LEU A 226 5.93 2.31 -12.17
C LEU A 226 5.10 2.03 -13.42
N THR A 227 5.21 2.87 -14.44
CA THR A 227 4.47 2.73 -15.70
C THR A 227 5.30 3.25 -16.87
N LYS A 228 4.87 2.95 -18.09
CA LYS A 228 5.42 3.58 -19.30
C LYS A 228 4.54 4.74 -19.74
N GLY A 229 5.15 5.78 -20.28
CA GLY A 229 4.43 6.89 -20.88
C GLY A 229 5.26 7.60 -21.93
N ILE A 230 4.60 8.48 -22.68
CA ILE A 230 5.23 9.23 -23.76
C ILE A 230 5.46 10.66 -23.27
N TYR A 231 6.66 11.20 -23.53
CA TYR A 231 7.02 12.57 -23.18
C TYR A 231 7.23 13.44 -24.42
N GLY A 232 6.46 14.52 -24.51
CA GLY A 232 6.55 15.55 -25.54
C GLY A 232 5.24 16.33 -25.65
N SER A 233 5.30 17.58 -26.10
CA SER A 233 4.08 18.25 -26.56
C SER A 233 3.52 17.42 -27.70
N ILE A 234 2.38 16.77 -27.48
CA ILE A 234 1.49 16.46 -28.56
C ILE A 234 1.26 17.82 -29.24
N LYS A 235 1.94 18.09 -30.35
CA LYS A 235 1.41 19.08 -31.29
C LYS A 235 -0.01 18.60 -31.48
N LYS A 236 -1.00 19.41 -31.12
CA LYS A 236 -2.40 19.19 -31.51
C LYS A 236 -2.45 19.29 -33.03
N ASP A 237 -1.79 18.37 -33.72
CA ASP A 237 -2.16 18.02 -35.05
C ASP A 237 -3.52 17.36 -34.87
N SER A 238 -4.52 17.98 -35.47
CA SER A 238 -5.89 17.49 -35.59
C SER A 238 -5.99 16.13 -36.31
N SER A 239 -4.86 15.48 -36.58
CA SER A 239 -4.71 14.15 -37.18
C SER A 239 -4.42 13.04 -36.17
N LEU A 240 -4.25 13.33 -34.86
CA LEU A 240 -4.22 12.24 -33.89
C LEU A 240 -5.59 11.56 -33.86
N PRO A 241 -5.66 10.24 -34.12
CA PRO A 241 -6.94 9.54 -34.14
C PRO A 241 -7.58 9.68 -32.78
N LYS A 242 -8.77 10.27 -32.74
CA LYS A 242 -9.62 10.16 -31.56
C LYS A 242 -9.89 8.68 -31.34
N LEU A 243 -9.65 8.21 -30.12
CA LEU A 243 -10.07 6.89 -29.68
C LEU A 243 -11.61 6.86 -29.75
N GLU A 244 -12.13 6.40 -30.88
CA GLU A 244 -13.54 6.14 -31.11
C GLU A 244 -13.73 4.62 -31.24
N PHE A 245 -14.87 4.12 -30.79
CA PHE A 245 -15.21 2.71 -30.96
C PHE A 245 -15.28 2.40 -32.46
N ALA A 246 -14.63 1.33 -32.88
CA ALA A 246 -14.66 0.90 -34.27
C ALA A 246 -16.11 0.61 -34.69
N ASP A 247 -16.57 1.27 -35.75
CA ASP A 247 -17.87 0.99 -36.35
C ASP A 247 -17.80 -0.30 -37.18
N LEU A 248 -18.29 -1.39 -36.62
CA LEU A 248 -18.31 -2.71 -37.25
C LEU A 248 -19.34 -2.84 -38.38
N SER A 249 -20.20 -1.83 -38.57
CA SER A 249 -21.22 -1.81 -39.62
C SER A 249 -20.72 -1.18 -40.93
N ALA A 250 -19.56 -0.53 -40.90
CA ALA A 250 -18.93 0.01 -42.10
C ALA A 250 -18.22 -1.10 -42.92
N PRO A 251 -18.35 -1.12 -44.26
CA PRO A 251 -17.64 -2.08 -45.09
C PRO A 251 -16.12 -1.90 -44.90
N VAL A 252 -15.45 -2.98 -44.51
CA VAL A 252 -13.99 -3.02 -44.29
C VAL A 252 -13.29 -2.88 -45.64
N PHE A 253 -13.08 -1.65 -46.09
CA PHE A 253 -12.06 -1.38 -47.09
C PHE A 253 -10.72 -1.62 -46.41
N ARG A 254 -10.04 -2.70 -46.83
CA ARG A 254 -8.64 -2.98 -46.53
C ARG A 254 -7.83 -1.79 -47.06
N GLN A 255 -7.64 -0.78 -46.23
CA GLN A 255 -6.64 0.25 -46.45
C GLN A 255 -5.29 -0.33 -46.03
N ASP A 256 -4.37 -0.26 -46.98
CA ASP A 256 -3.07 -0.89 -46.97
C ASP A 256 -2.26 -0.67 -45.69
N GLU A 257 -1.53 -1.72 -45.33
CA GLU A 257 -0.56 -1.83 -44.22
C GLU A 257 0.67 -0.90 -44.37
N LYS A 258 0.55 0.25 -45.04
CA LYS A 258 1.68 1.12 -45.42
C LYS A 258 1.77 2.46 -44.69
N GLN A 259 1.13 2.61 -43.52
CA GLN A 259 1.34 3.76 -42.63
C GLN A 259 1.60 3.30 -41.19
N LYS A 260 2.69 2.55 -40.99
CA LYS A 260 3.29 2.32 -39.66
C LYS A 260 4.77 2.72 -39.65
N GLU A 261 5.11 3.84 -40.28
CA GLU A 261 6.17 4.68 -39.73
C GLU A 261 5.52 5.60 -38.70
N GLU A 262 5.02 4.98 -37.62
CA GLU A 262 4.77 5.73 -36.39
C GLU A 262 6.11 6.36 -36.02
N VAL A 263 6.15 7.69 -35.95
CA VAL A 263 7.16 8.39 -35.16
C VAL A 263 7.09 7.73 -33.79
N LYS A 264 8.00 6.77 -33.52
CA LYS A 264 8.13 6.12 -32.22
C LYS A 264 8.56 7.20 -31.25
N GLN A 265 7.58 7.94 -30.74
CA GLN A 265 7.78 8.79 -29.59
C GLN A 265 8.29 7.85 -28.51
N LYS A 266 9.50 8.12 -28.02
CA LYS A 266 10.24 7.21 -27.17
C LYS A 266 9.44 7.03 -25.88
N GLU A 267 8.86 5.85 -25.69
CA GLU A 267 8.24 5.47 -24.43
C GLU A 267 9.33 5.47 -23.34
N GLU A 268 9.05 6.17 -22.25
CA GLU A 268 9.92 6.28 -21.09
C GLU A 268 9.23 5.71 -19.85
N LEU A 269 10.02 5.13 -18.96
CA LEU A 269 9.52 4.71 -17.66
C LEU A 269 9.30 5.91 -16.76
N ILE A 270 8.13 5.94 -16.13
CA ILE A 270 7.65 7.01 -15.27
C ILE A 270 7.26 6.42 -13.92
N LEU A 271 7.75 7.06 -12.86
CA LEU A 271 7.27 6.82 -11.50
C LEU A 271 6.11 7.77 -11.20
N PHE A 272 4.91 7.22 -11.19
CA PHE A 272 3.67 7.93 -10.89
C PHE A 272 3.35 7.84 -9.40
N LEU A 273 3.12 8.99 -8.77
CA LEU A 273 2.64 9.08 -7.39
C LEU A 273 1.13 9.27 -7.44
N GLU A 274 0.37 8.24 -7.05
CA GLU A 274 -1.09 8.33 -6.96
C GLU A 274 -1.49 9.28 -5.79
N THR A 275 -2.80 9.51 -5.63
CA THR A 275 -3.34 10.42 -4.61
C THR A 275 -2.81 10.11 -3.22
N ALA A 276 -2.23 11.12 -2.57
CA ALA A 276 -1.82 11.04 -1.17
C ALA A 276 -3.03 11.29 -0.25
N TYR A 277 -3.19 10.42 0.76
CA TYR A 277 -4.17 10.59 1.82
C TYR A 277 -3.46 11.01 3.10
N MET A 278 -3.96 12.07 3.74
CA MET A 278 -3.34 12.71 4.89
C MET A 278 -4.36 12.80 6.02
N SER A 279 -3.96 12.38 7.21
CA SER A 279 -4.81 12.48 8.39
C SER A 279 -3.99 12.93 9.58
N LYS A 280 -4.53 13.89 10.35
CA LYS A 280 -3.92 14.41 11.59
C LYS A 280 -2.50 14.98 11.40
N LEU A 281 -2.18 15.43 10.18
CA LEU A 281 -0.94 16.16 9.89
C LEU A 281 -1.17 17.66 10.16
N PRO A 282 -0.35 18.30 11.02
CA PRO A 282 -0.39 19.74 11.23
C PRO A 282 -0.17 20.52 9.92
N GLN A 283 -0.82 21.67 9.75
CA GLN A 283 -0.77 22.44 8.49
C GLN A 283 0.65 22.93 8.15
N ASP A 284 1.41 23.32 9.16
CA ASP A 284 2.82 23.70 9.06
C ASP A 284 3.73 22.55 8.62
N MET A 285 3.34 21.30 8.92
CA MET A 285 4.08 20.09 8.55
C MET A 285 3.71 19.53 7.17
N ALA A 286 2.66 20.05 6.51
CA ALA A 286 2.24 19.56 5.20
C ALA A 286 3.29 19.77 4.11
N GLY A 287 3.89 20.98 4.03
CA GLY A 287 4.95 21.30 3.08
C GLY A 287 6.19 20.40 3.25
N PRO A 288 6.78 20.35 4.46
CA PRO A 288 7.92 19.45 4.74
C PRO A 288 7.62 17.98 4.46
N ALA A 289 6.41 17.49 4.74
CA ALA A 289 6.02 16.11 4.45
C ALA A 289 6.01 15.82 2.94
N ILE A 290 5.43 16.72 2.13
CA ILE A 290 5.41 16.58 0.67
C ILE A 290 6.83 16.66 0.10
N GLU A 291 7.65 17.59 0.58
CA GLU A 291 9.04 17.73 0.15
C GLU A 291 9.84 16.44 0.41
N LEU A 292 9.65 15.83 1.58
CA LEU A 292 10.31 14.59 1.96
C LEU A 292 9.91 13.42 1.05
N ILE A 293 8.63 13.30 0.70
CA ILE A 293 8.15 12.30 -0.27
C ILE A 293 8.77 12.54 -1.65
N LEU A 294 8.77 13.79 -2.12
CA LEU A 294 9.38 14.12 -3.41
C LEU A 294 10.88 13.82 -3.43
N ARG A 295 11.57 14.03 -2.29
CA ARG A 295 12.99 13.68 -2.14
C ARG A 295 13.20 12.17 -2.25
N LEU A 296 12.38 11.36 -1.57
CA LEU A 296 12.39 9.90 -1.68
C LEU A 296 12.18 9.46 -3.13
N MET A 297 11.15 9.99 -3.79
CA MET A 297 10.82 9.67 -5.18
C MET A 297 11.96 10.04 -6.14
N LYS A 298 12.58 11.23 -5.96
CA LYS A 298 13.73 11.67 -6.77
C LYS A 298 14.91 10.73 -6.60
N LYS A 299 15.17 10.30 -5.36
CA LYS A 299 16.21 9.31 -5.06
C LYS A 299 15.92 7.98 -5.73
N LYS A 300 14.67 7.49 -5.66
CA LYS A 300 14.25 6.24 -6.33
C LYS A 300 14.48 6.29 -7.85
N ALA A 301 14.01 7.35 -8.50
CA ALA A 301 14.16 7.51 -9.95
C ALA A 301 15.63 7.52 -10.37
N ARG A 302 16.48 8.27 -9.66
CA ARG A 302 17.93 8.31 -9.90
C ARG A 302 18.58 6.94 -9.77
N LEU A 303 18.20 6.16 -8.74
CA LEU A 303 18.72 4.81 -8.54
C LEU A 303 18.35 3.86 -9.69
N MET A 304 17.17 4.04 -10.28
CA MET A 304 16.71 3.23 -11.41
C MET A 304 17.28 3.69 -12.76
N GLY A 305 17.97 4.84 -12.81
CA GLY A 305 18.50 5.40 -14.04
C GLY A 305 17.44 6.08 -14.92
N TYR A 306 16.29 6.45 -14.37
CA TYR A 306 15.18 7.07 -15.09
C TYR A 306 14.87 8.49 -14.58
N GLY A 307 14.23 9.30 -15.42
CA GLY A 307 13.71 10.60 -15.01
C GLY A 307 12.53 10.45 -14.05
N LEU A 308 12.49 11.25 -12.97
CA LEU A 308 11.29 11.37 -12.15
C LEU A 308 10.32 12.36 -12.80
N ARG A 309 9.06 11.98 -12.98
CA ARG A 309 7.97 12.94 -13.19
C ARG A 309 6.90 12.77 -12.13
N PRO A 310 6.93 13.56 -11.05
CA PRO A 310 5.85 13.53 -10.09
C PRO A 310 4.63 14.18 -10.75
N ALA A 311 3.57 13.40 -10.95
CA ALA A 311 2.23 13.93 -11.18
C ALA A 311 1.52 13.81 -9.83
N CYS A 312 1.69 14.81 -8.96
CA CYS A 312 1.07 14.76 -7.65
C CYS A 312 -0.36 15.29 -7.75
N PHE A 313 -1.33 14.46 -7.35
CA PHE A 313 -2.67 14.91 -7.00
C PHE A 313 -2.78 15.02 -5.49
N ILE A 314 -2.65 16.25 -4.97
CA ILE A 314 -2.90 16.52 -3.55
C ILE A 314 -4.32 17.03 -3.43
N ARG A 315 -5.19 16.24 -2.80
CA ARG A 315 -6.54 16.67 -2.45
C ARG A 315 -6.46 17.41 -1.12
N ASN A 316 -6.40 18.73 -1.16
CA ASN A 316 -6.55 19.56 0.03
C ASN A 316 -7.86 20.34 -0.08
N GLY A 317 -8.81 20.08 0.81
CA GLY A 317 -10.01 20.94 1.00
C GLY A 317 -10.88 21.24 -0.23
N GLY A 318 -10.92 20.39 -1.25
CA GLY A 318 -11.76 20.57 -2.43
C GLY A 318 -11.08 21.18 -3.67
N GLN A 319 -9.79 21.54 -3.59
CA GLN A 319 -9.02 21.94 -4.78
C GLN A 319 -8.19 20.76 -5.31
N ARG A 320 -8.31 20.52 -6.63
CA ARG A 320 -7.48 19.57 -7.39
C ARG A 320 -6.21 20.30 -7.79
N ILE A 321 -5.11 20.08 -7.09
CA ILE A 321 -3.81 20.61 -7.53
C ILE A 321 -3.15 19.53 -8.38
N TRP A 322 -3.07 19.76 -9.70
CA TRP A 322 -2.16 19.05 -10.59
C TRP A 322 -0.77 19.63 -10.40
N CYS A 323 0.10 18.95 -9.69
CA CYS A 323 1.52 19.29 -9.69
C CYS A 323 2.23 18.41 -10.73
N VAL A 324 2.27 18.86 -11.99
CA VAL A 324 3.30 18.42 -12.95
C VAL A 324 4.51 19.31 -12.65
N TRP A 325 5.50 18.80 -11.93
CA TRP A 325 6.78 19.51 -11.84
C TRP A 325 7.57 19.23 -13.11
N GLU A 326 7.47 20.12 -14.09
CA GLU A 326 8.50 20.25 -15.11
C GLU A 326 9.74 20.86 -14.47
N TYR A 327 10.85 20.14 -14.46
CA TYR A 327 12.14 20.79 -14.64
C TYR A 327 12.95 19.98 -15.67
N PRO A 328 13.33 20.60 -16.80
CA PRO A 328 14.44 20.11 -17.59
C PRO A 328 15.72 20.29 -16.76
N CYS A 329 16.70 19.40 -16.95
CA CYS A 329 18.08 19.67 -16.58
C CYS A 329 18.48 21.06 -17.12
N LEU A 330 18.58 22.07 -16.26
CA LEU A 330 19.08 23.38 -16.64
C LEU A 330 20.54 23.50 -16.20
N SER A 331 21.39 23.68 -17.20
CA SER A 331 22.73 24.25 -17.09
C SER A 331 22.68 25.61 -16.37
N PRO A 332 23.80 26.11 -15.81
CA PRO A 332 23.78 27.28 -14.94
C PRO A 332 23.38 28.54 -15.72
N GLY A 333 22.29 29.22 -15.32
CA GLY A 333 22.03 30.59 -15.79
C GLY A 333 20.59 31.07 -15.96
N GLN A 334 19.55 30.25 -15.82
CA GLN A 334 18.16 30.72 -16.04
C GLN A 334 17.25 30.51 -14.83
N LYS A 335 16.53 31.58 -14.44
CA LYS A 335 15.54 31.59 -13.35
C LYS A 335 14.20 31.04 -13.85
N PRO A 336 13.46 30.26 -13.03
CA PRO A 336 12.16 29.75 -13.41
C PRO A 336 11.03 30.76 -13.14
N VAL A 337 10.08 30.83 -14.06
CA VAL A 337 8.82 31.58 -13.92
C VAL A 337 7.70 30.59 -13.59
N SER A 338 7.07 30.74 -12.44
CA SER A 338 5.87 30.00 -12.05
C SER A 338 4.64 30.65 -12.66
N SER A 339 3.91 29.95 -13.52
CA SER A 339 2.54 30.34 -13.91
C SER A 339 1.54 29.33 -13.35
N ILE A 340 0.76 29.80 -12.38
CA ILE A 340 -0.44 29.15 -11.84
C ILE A 340 -1.50 29.17 -12.95
N LEU A 341 -1.97 28.01 -13.40
CA LEU A 341 -3.16 27.92 -14.25
C LEU A 341 -4.30 27.32 -13.43
N THR A 342 -5.18 28.19 -12.97
CA THR A 342 -6.52 27.88 -12.47
C THR A 342 -7.46 27.58 -13.64
N ALA A 343 -8.20 26.49 -13.55
CA ALA A 343 -9.51 26.30 -14.18
C ALA A 343 -10.40 25.50 -13.23
#